data_AF-A0A3D2MMI4-F1
#
_entry.id   AF-A0A3D2MMI4-F1
#
_cell.length_a   1.000
_cell.length_b   1.000
_cell.length_c   1.000
_cell.angle_alpha   90.00
_cell.angle_beta   90.00
_cell.angle_gamma   90.00
#
_symmetry.space_group_name_H-M   'P 1'
#
loop_
_entity.id
_entity.type
_entity.pdbx_description
1 polymer ?
#
loop_
_entity_poly.entity_id
_entity_poly.type
_entity_poly.pdbx_seq_one_letter_code
_entity_poly.pdbx_strand_id
1 'polypeptide(L)'
;MMNNNVEAPFIGARVPEATRQVGGIHWSPKKIIALLACLLFLFSGCSLTPDNPKGAYLAPIPTATLTASHPLSLSPLPTSPPLSDSELAMRIVQGMSLDQKLGQMVIVEFYGATVNGDLTQMLQGNQVSGVLIENKNGNAQSRSQLVSLNQSMQKQAPVPLFITTDFEGGVVNELRQITGERTSEQTIGASGNPTVAYNAGHSAAADLTNLGLNVNFMPIVDVLTN
;
A
#
# COMPACT_ATOMS: atom_id res chain seq x y z
N MET A 1 -39.34 -42.70 40.28
CA MET A 1 -39.73 -41.87 41.44
C MET A 1 -38.47 -41.12 41.86
N MET A 2 -38.33 -39.80 41.87
CA MET A 2 -39.24 -38.68 41.66
C MET A 2 -38.50 -37.62 40.84
N ASN A 3 -39.32 -36.92 40.05
CA ASN A 3 -39.04 -35.73 39.26
C ASN A 3 -38.79 -34.54 40.21
N ASN A 4 -37.98 -33.55 39.79
CA ASN A 4 -38.17 -32.15 40.16
C ASN A 4 -37.33 -31.24 39.27
N ASN A 5 -37.99 -30.80 38.20
CA ASN A 5 -37.64 -29.64 37.38
C ASN A 5 -37.83 -28.36 38.20
N VAL A 6 -36.85 -27.45 38.13
CA VAL A 6 -37.05 -26.03 38.46
C VAL A 6 -36.66 -25.24 37.22
N GLU A 7 -37.67 -24.86 36.45
CA GLU A 7 -37.56 -23.94 35.32
C GLU A 7 -37.37 -22.51 35.82
N ALA A 8 -36.38 -21.81 35.28
CA ALA A 8 -36.23 -20.37 35.44
C ALA A 8 -37.00 -19.65 34.32
N PRO A 9 -37.70 -18.53 34.60
CA PRO A 9 -38.52 -17.85 33.61
C PRO A 9 -37.65 -17.06 32.62
N PHE A 10 -37.73 -17.45 31.35
CA PHE A 10 -37.15 -16.76 30.21
C PHE A 10 -37.95 -15.48 29.93
N ILE A 11 -37.41 -14.32 30.28
CA ILE A 11 -38.00 -13.02 29.93
C ILE A 11 -37.72 -12.76 28.44
N GLY A 12 -38.75 -13.00 27.61
CA GLY A 12 -38.73 -12.68 26.18
C GLY A 12 -38.83 -11.18 25.93
N ALA A 13 -37.70 -10.54 25.65
CA ALA A 13 -37.68 -9.24 25.00
C ALA A 13 -37.97 -9.42 23.51
N ARG A 14 -39.14 -8.97 23.05
CA ARG A 14 -39.51 -8.88 21.64
C ARG A 14 -38.61 -7.85 20.95
N VAL A 15 -37.77 -8.28 20.03
CA VAL A 15 -37.07 -7.41 19.07
C VAL A 15 -38.09 -6.98 18.01
N PRO A 16 -38.28 -5.68 17.73
CA PRO A 16 -39.14 -5.24 16.64
C PRO A 16 -38.45 -5.52 15.29
N GLU A 17 -39.18 -6.23 14.43
CA GLU A 17 -38.77 -6.57 13.07
C GLU A 17 -38.84 -5.32 12.18
N ALA A 18 -37.70 -4.71 11.90
CA ALA A 18 -37.60 -3.56 11.00
C ALA A 18 -37.55 -4.04 9.55
N THR A 19 -38.70 -4.03 8.87
CA THR A 19 -38.79 -4.15 7.41
C THR A 19 -38.00 -3.03 6.72
N ARG A 20 -36.83 -3.36 6.16
CA ARG A 20 -35.98 -2.45 5.38
C ARG A 20 -36.61 -2.24 4.00
N GLN A 21 -37.24 -1.08 3.80
CA GLN A 21 -37.67 -0.62 2.47
C GLN A 21 -36.43 -0.28 1.62
N VAL A 22 -36.23 -1.02 0.54
CA VAL A 22 -35.18 -0.73 -0.46
C VAL A 22 -35.70 0.39 -1.36
N GLY A 23 -35.24 1.62 -1.13
CA GLY A 23 -35.55 2.77 -1.97
C GLY A 23 -34.90 2.63 -3.34
N GLY A 24 -35.69 2.24 -4.35
CA GLY A 24 -35.28 2.28 -5.76
C GLY A 24 -35.11 3.73 -6.22
N ILE A 25 -33.95 4.04 -6.81
CA ILE A 25 -33.66 5.38 -7.35
C ILE A 25 -34.46 5.54 -8.65
N HIS A 26 -35.61 6.21 -8.58
CA HIS A 26 -36.43 6.51 -9.74
C HIS A 26 -35.84 7.73 -10.48
N TRP A 27 -35.13 7.48 -11.57
CA TRP A 27 -34.64 8.54 -12.45
C TRP A 27 -35.78 9.08 -13.31
N SER A 28 -35.93 10.41 -13.37
CA SER A 28 -36.89 11.02 -14.29
C SER A 28 -36.32 11.02 -15.71
N PRO A 29 -37.17 10.83 -16.76
CA PRO A 29 -36.70 10.74 -18.15
C PRO A 29 -35.93 11.98 -18.60
N LYS A 30 -36.18 13.14 -17.98
CA LYS A 30 -35.44 14.39 -18.23
C LYS A 30 -33.97 14.32 -17.82
N LYS A 31 -33.64 13.58 -16.74
CA LYS A 31 -32.25 13.42 -16.27
C LYS A 31 -31.45 12.44 -17.13
N ILE A 32 -32.11 11.42 -17.69
CA ILE A 32 -31.50 10.46 -18.62
C ILE A 32 -31.16 11.14 -19.96
N ILE A 33 -32.06 11.99 -20.47
CA ILE A 33 -31.83 12.75 -21.72
C ILE A 33 -30.66 13.74 -21.56
N ALA A 34 -30.54 14.41 -20.40
CA ALA A 34 -29.43 15.32 -20.13
C ALA A 34 -28.06 14.60 -20.08
N LEU A 35 -28.00 13.39 -19.53
CA LEU A 35 -26.78 12.58 -19.46
C LEU A 35 -26.35 12.03 -20.83
N LEU A 36 -27.30 11.64 -21.67
CA LEU A 36 -27.04 11.22 -23.07
C LEU A 36 -26.60 12.39 -23.96
N ALA A 37 -27.13 13.60 -23.75
CA ALA A 37 -26.71 14.79 -24.49
C ALA A 37 -25.28 15.23 -24.13
N CYS A 38 -24.86 15.11 -22.87
CA CYS A 38 -23.48 15.39 -22.45
C CYS A 38 -22.45 14.40 -23.03
N LEU A 39 -22.84 13.14 -23.26
CA LEU A 39 -21.94 12.12 -23.80
C LEU A 39 -21.70 12.27 -25.31
N LEU A 40 -22.62 12.91 -26.04
CA LEU A 40 -22.51 13.15 -27.49
C LEU A 40 -21.61 14.35 -27.86
N PHE A 41 -21.25 15.21 -26.92
CA PHE A 41 -20.32 16.33 -27.16
C PHE A 41 -18.83 15.97 -26.96
N LEU A 42 -18.52 14.75 -26.49
CA LEU A 42 -17.14 14.32 -26.21
C LEU A 42 -16.45 13.59 -27.37
N PHE A 43 -17.11 13.40 -28.53
CA PHE A 43 -16.57 12.64 -29.66
C PHE A 43 -16.34 13.44 -30.96
N SER A 44 -16.36 14.78 -30.92
CA SER A 44 -15.86 15.59 -32.04
C SER A 44 -14.34 15.76 -31.95
N GLY A 45 -13.61 14.69 -32.22
CA GLY A 45 -12.18 14.74 -32.51
C GLY A 45 -11.95 15.09 -33.98
N CYS A 46 -11.26 16.21 -34.24
CA CYS A 46 -10.83 16.61 -35.57
C CYS A 46 -9.65 15.73 -36.03
N SER A 47 -9.83 14.95 -37.09
CA SER A 47 -8.74 14.32 -37.82
C SER A 47 -8.14 15.31 -38.82
N LEU A 48 -6.91 15.77 -38.57
CA LEU A 48 -6.09 16.46 -39.57
C LEU A 48 -5.26 15.42 -40.34
N THR A 49 -5.67 15.13 -41.57
CA THR A 49 -4.83 14.42 -42.55
C THR A 49 -4.08 15.46 -43.39
N PRO A 50 -2.74 15.39 -43.53
CA PRO A 50 -2.07 16.14 -44.57
C PRO A 50 -2.18 15.39 -45.90
N ASP A 51 -2.90 15.98 -46.85
CA ASP A 51 -2.76 15.70 -48.28
C ASP A 51 -1.33 16.10 -48.72
N ASN A 52 -0.60 15.17 -49.33
CA ASN A 52 0.60 15.50 -50.11
C ASN A 52 0.54 14.82 -51.49
N PRO A 53 -0.06 15.45 -52.50
CA PRO A 53 0.09 15.03 -53.87
C PRO A 53 1.16 15.91 -54.53
N LYS A 54 2.32 15.31 -54.81
CA LYS A 54 3.12 15.45 -56.05
C LYS A 54 4.57 15.08 -55.78
N GLY A 55 4.99 13.99 -56.41
CA GLY A 55 6.39 13.73 -56.66
C GLY A 55 6.97 14.85 -57.52
N ALA A 56 8.03 15.47 -57.01
CA ALA A 56 8.94 16.28 -57.79
C ALA A 56 10.35 15.78 -57.45
N TYR A 57 10.94 15.06 -58.40
CA TYR A 57 12.36 14.74 -58.42
C TYR A 57 13.15 16.04 -58.51
N LEU A 58 13.85 16.40 -57.43
CA LEU A 58 14.88 17.43 -57.48
C LEU A 58 16.23 16.75 -57.66
N ALA A 59 16.96 17.19 -58.69
CA ALA A 59 18.27 16.70 -59.09
C ALA A 59 19.33 16.86 -57.99
N PRO A 60 20.42 16.06 -58.02
CA PRO A 60 21.45 16.14 -57.00
C PRO A 60 22.21 17.47 -57.09
N ILE A 61 22.22 18.20 -55.98
CA ILE A 61 23.04 19.41 -55.78
C ILE A 61 24.51 18.96 -55.66
N PRO A 62 25.46 19.63 -56.33
CA PRO A 62 26.87 19.30 -56.22
C PRO A 62 27.36 19.43 -54.78
N THR A 63 27.99 18.37 -54.30
CA THR A 63 28.61 18.23 -52.99
C THR A 63 29.61 19.35 -52.75
N ALA A 64 29.24 20.32 -51.91
CA ALA A 64 30.21 21.20 -51.28
C ALA A 64 30.99 20.37 -50.26
N THR A 65 32.29 20.20 -50.49
CA THR A 65 33.21 19.58 -49.55
C THR A 65 33.27 20.45 -48.29
N LEU A 66 32.48 20.10 -47.28
CA LEU A 66 32.62 20.67 -45.94
C LEU A 66 33.94 20.15 -45.38
N THR A 67 34.95 21.01 -45.38
CA THR A 67 36.15 20.84 -44.56
C THR A 67 35.70 20.60 -43.12
N ALA A 68 36.07 19.43 -42.58
CA ALA A 68 35.78 19.05 -41.21
C ALA A 68 36.39 20.06 -40.24
N SER A 69 35.61 21.06 -39.84
CA SER A 69 35.92 21.87 -38.68
C SER A 69 35.73 20.98 -37.45
N HIS A 70 36.86 20.72 -36.77
CA HIS A 70 37.04 20.29 -35.39
C HIS A 70 35.82 19.63 -34.71
N PRO A 71 35.90 18.36 -34.28
CA PRO A 71 34.87 17.80 -33.42
C PRO A 71 34.74 18.70 -32.18
N LEU A 72 33.56 19.30 -32.00
CA LEU A 72 33.19 19.94 -30.75
C LEU A 72 33.22 18.84 -29.68
N SER A 73 34.30 18.81 -28.91
CA SER A 73 34.38 18.02 -27.70
C SER A 73 33.41 18.65 -26.70
N LEU A 74 32.17 18.16 -26.71
CA LEU A 74 31.21 18.42 -25.64
C LEU A 74 31.80 17.78 -24.39
N SER A 75 32.47 18.59 -23.57
CA SER A 75 32.85 18.15 -22.23
C SER A 75 31.57 17.70 -21.52
N PRO A 76 31.52 16.49 -20.94
CA PRO A 76 30.34 16.05 -20.22
C PRO A 76 30.02 17.09 -19.14
N LEU A 77 28.76 17.53 -19.13
CA LEU A 77 28.25 18.43 -18.10
C LEU A 77 28.59 17.79 -16.74
N PRO A 78 29.13 18.55 -15.77
CA PRO A 78 29.48 17.99 -14.48
C PRO A 78 28.22 17.37 -13.85
N THR A 79 28.17 16.04 -13.84
CA THR A 79 27.13 15.29 -13.15
C THR A 79 27.39 15.47 -11.66
N SER A 80 26.55 16.24 -10.98
CA SER A 80 26.60 16.31 -9.52
C SER A 80 26.50 14.91 -8.94
N PRO A 81 27.25 14.58 -7.86
CA PRO A 81 27.14 13.29 -7.21
C PRO A 81 25.68 13.04 -6.76
N PRO A 82 25.25 11.77 -6.70
CA PRO A 82 23.93 11.43 -6.15
C PRO A 82 23.85 11.91 -4.70
N LEU A 83 22.65 12.34 -4.30
CA LEU A 83 22.39 12.76 -2.91
C LEU A 83 22.62 11.60 -1.94
N SER A 84 23.14 11.91 -0.76
CA SER A 84 23.10 10.98 0.37
C SER A 84 21.66 10.79 0.88
N ASP A 85 21.41 9.70 1.61
CA ASP A 85 20.09 9.42 2.18
C ASP A 85 19.57 10.54 3.08
N SER A 86 20.46 11.17 3.86
CA SER A 86 20.13 12.30 4.73
C SER A 86 19.72 13.54 3.91
N GLU A 87 20.43 13.84 2.82
CA GLU A 87 20.09 14.96 1.94
C GLU A 87 18.79 14.70 1.19
N LEU A 88 18.55 13.46 0.76
CA LEU A 88 17.30 13.06 0.14
C LEU A 88 16.12 13.21 1.13
N ALA A 89 16.26 12.69 2.35
CA ALA A 89 15.25 12.81 3.39
C ALA A 89 14.96 14.28 3.73
N MET A 90 16.00 15.10 3.90
CA MET A 90 15.85 16.53 4.14
C MET A 90 15.10 17.22 3.01
N ARG A 91 15.42 16.89 1.76
CA ARG A 91 14.73 17.46 0.58
C ARG A 91 13.26 17.04 0.51
N ILE A 92 12.94 15.78 0.81
CA ILE A 92 11.56 15.29 0.89
C ILE A 92 10.79 16.07 1.98
N VAL A 93 11.33 16.13 3.20
CA VAL A 93 10.68 16.80 4.34
C VAL A 93 10.54 18.31 4.12
N GLN A 94 11.51 18.96 3.48
CA GLN A 94 11.41 20.38 3.12
C GLN A 94 10.26 20.65 2.14
N GLY A 95 9.94 19.70 1.26
CA GLY A 95 8.83 19.79 0.32
C GLY A 95 7.45 19.50 0.93
N MET A 96 7.37 19.04 2.17
CA MET A 96 6.11 18.69 2.83
C MET A 96 5.43 19.89 3.49
N SER A 97 4.10 19.95 3.37
CA SER A 97 3.27 20.79 4.25
C SER A 97 3.34 20.32 5.70
N LEU A 98 2.81 21.12 6.63
CA LEU A 98 2.74 20.72 8.04
C LEU A 98 1.90 19.44 8.22
N ASP A 99 0.74 19.35 7.56
CA ASP A 99 -0.15 18.20 7.67
C ASP A 99 0.52 16.92 7.17
N GLN A 100 1.30 17.01 6.08
CA GLN A 100 2.06 15.87 5.57
C GLN A 100 3.14 15.42 6.55
N LYS A 101 3.84 16.37 7.18
CA LYS A 101 4.83 16.05 8.23
C LYS A 101 4.17 15.34 9.42
N LEU A 102 3.00 15.82 9.85
CA LEU A 102 2.24 15.20 10.92
C LEU A 102 1.75 13.80 10.54
N GLY A 103 1.27 13.61 9.30
CA GLY A 103 0.94 12.28 8.77
C GLY A 103 2.11 11.32 8.87
N GLN A 104 3.32 11.78 8.49
CA GLN A 104 4.53 10.96 8.57
C GLN A 104 5.00 10.61 10.00
N MET A 105 4.35 11.13 11.05
CA MET A 105 4.62 10.77 12.44
C MET A 105 3.69 9.66 12.97
N VAL A 106 2.77 9.14 12.16
CA VAL A 106 1.72 8.22 12.60
C VAL A 106 1.71 6.94 11.78
N ILE A 107 1.73 5.81 12.49
CA ILE A 107 1.44 4.47 11.95
C ILE A 107 0.04 4.09 12.43
N VAL A 108 -0.80 3.63 11.51
CA VAL A 108 -2.23 3.37 11.79
C VAL A 108 -2.58 1.89 11.70
N GLU A 109 -3.51 1.47 12.55
CA GLU A 109 -4.20 0.20 12.41
C GLU A 109 -5.37 0.36 11.43
N PHE A 110 -5.69 -0.69 10.66
CA PHE A 110 -6.80 -0.67 9.71
C PHE A 110 -7.42 -2.07 9.54
N TYR A 111 -8.64 -2.12 9.03
CA TYR A 111 -9.44 -3.34 8.94
C TYR A 111 -9.77 -3.72 7.49
N GLY A 112 -9.74 -5.03 7.23
CA GLY A 112 -10.15 -5.63 5.96
C GLY A 112 -8.99 -6.06 5.05
N ALA A 113 -9.30 -6.97 4.13
CA ALA A 113 -8.32 -7.65 3.28
C ALA A 113 -7.89 -6.86 2.03
N THR A 114 -8.51 -5.72 1.78
CA THR A 114 -8.30 -4.90 0.58
C THR A 114 -8.34 -3.42 0.94
N VAL A 115 -7.75 -2.57 0.09
CA VAL A 115 -7.86 -1.12 0.29
C VAL A 115 -9.32 -0.69 0.13
N ASN A 116 -9.88 -0.12 1.19
CA ASN A 116 -11.23 0.43 1.27
C ASN A 116 -11.18 1.96 1.43
N GLY A 117 -12.34 2.61 1.54
CA GLY A 117 -12.42 4.07 1.63
C GLY A 117 -11.68 4.65 2.84
N ASP A 118 -11.78 4.00 4.00
CA ASP A 118 -11.12 4.45 5.22
C ASP A 118 -9.60 4.37 5.09
N LEU A 119 -9.09 3.25 4.56
CA LEU A 119 -7.65 3.10 4.31
C LEU A 119 -7.17 4.07 3.23
N THR A 120 -7.93 4.29 2.15
CA THR A 120 -7.59 5.32 1.15
C THR A 120 -7.50 6.71 1.79
N GLN A 121 -8.43 7.06 2.69
CA GLN A 121 -8.38 8.33 3.42
C GLN A 121 -7.10 8.43 4.28
N MET A 122 -6.72 7.37 4.99
CA MET A 122 -5.48 7.34 5.77
C MET A 122 -4.23 7.49 4.88
N LEU A 123 -4.19 6.78 3.75
CA LEU A 123 -3.02 6.75 2.86
C LEU A 123 -2.86 8.04 2.05
N GLN A 124 -3.94 8.58 1.49
CA GLN A 124 -3.89 9.71 0.54
C GLN A 124 -4.27 11.03 1.19
N GLY A 125 -5.28 11.03 2.06
CA GLY A 125 -5.77 12.22 2.75
C GLY A 125 -4.89 12.57 3.94
N ASN A 126 -4.66 11.61 4.85
CA ASN A 126 -3.84 11.82 6.04
C ASN A 126 -2.33 11.62 5.79
N GLN A 127 -1.96 10.88 4.74
CA GLN A 127 -0.58 10.60 4.35
C GLN A 127 0.25 10.06 5.52
N VAL A 128 -0.29 9.04 6.18
CA VAL A 128 0.36 8.31 7.27
C VAL A 128 1.72 7.76 6.84
N SER A 129 2.67 7.63 7.77
CA SER A 129 3.97 7.01 7.46
C SER A 129 3.89 5.50 7.32
N GLY A 130 2.88 4.87 7.91
CA GLY A 130 2.79 3.43 7.87
C GLY A 130 1.46 2.86 8.35
N VAL A 131 1.39 1.54 8.24
CA VAL A 131 0.23 0.73 8.62
C VAL A 131 0.66 -0.51 9.40
N LEU A 132 -0.19 -0.95 10.32
CA LEU A 132 0.00 -2.15 11.13
C LEU A 132 -0.82 -3.33 10.58
N ILE A 133 -0.15 -4.43 10.29
CA ILE A 133 -0.74 -5.70 9.85
C ILE A 133 -0.90 -6.63 11.06
N GLU A 134 -2.14 -7.06 11.29
CA GLU A 134 -2.54 -7.96 12.38
C GLU A 134 -3.67 -8.85 11.90
N ASN A 135 -3.58 -10.14 12.20
CA ASN A 135 -4.54 -11.10 11.64
C ASN A 135 -5.97 -10.86 12.14
N LYS A 136 -6.11 -10.47 13.41
CA LYS A 136 -7.39 -10.14 14.03
C LYS A 136 -8.17 -9.04 13.27
N ASN A 137 -7.48 -8.19 12.50
CA ASN A 137 -8.06 -7.09 11.73
C ASN A 137 -8.52 -7.53 10.33
N GLY A 138 -8.33 -8.81 9.99
CA GLY A 138 -8.71 -9.40 8.71
C GLY A 138 -7.87 -8.90 7.53
N ASN A 139 -6.70 -8.31 7.80
CA ASN A 139 -5.80 -7.76 6.78
C ASN A 139 -4.69 -8.73 6.35
N ALA A 140 -4.55 -9.89 7.02
CA ALA A 140 -3.58 -10.96 6.71
C ALA A 140 -4.23 -12.36 6.63
N GLN A 141 -5.09 -12.59 5.63
CA GLN A 141 -5.88 -13.83 5.49
C GLN A 141 -5.14 -14.95 4.74
N SER A 142 -4.32 -14.59 3.76
CA SER A 142 -3.46 -15.52 3.02
C SER A 142 -2.23 -14.79 2.50
N ARG A 143 -1.16 -15.54 2.17
CA ARG A 143 0.09 -14.93 1.66
C ARG A 143 -0.16 -14.12 0.38
N SER A 144 -0.93 -14.67 -0.57
CA SER A 144 -1.22 -13.99 -1.84
C SER A 144 -2.10 -12.75 -1.66
N GLN A 145 -3.08 -12.80 -0.75
CA GLN A 145 -3.90 -11.65 -0.41
C GLN A 145 -3.05 -10.55 0.22
N LEU A 146 -2.24 -10.87 1.22
CA LEU A 146 -1.41 -9.89 1.92
C LEU A 146 -0.40 -9.21 1.00
N VAL A 147 0.27 -9.98 0.13
CA VAL A 147 1.17 -9.41 -0.91
C VAL A 147 0.41 -8.43 -1.82
N SER A 148 -0.78 -8.80 -2.27
CA SER A 148 -1.61 -7.95 -3.14
C SER A 148 -2.06 -6.67 -2.42
N LEU A 149 -2.42 -6.78 -1.14
CA LEU A 149 -2.78 -5.64 -0.29
C LEU A 149 -1.60 -4.69 -0.11
N ASN A 150 -0.43 -5.21 0.29
CA ASN A 150 0.79 -4.42 0.50
C ASN A 150 1.22 -3.68 -0.77
N GLN A 151 1.18 -4.34 -1.94
CA GLN A 151 1.43 -3.70 -3.23
C GLN A 151 0.41 -2.59 -3.55
N SER A 152 -0.87 -2.82 -3.23
CA SER A 152 -1.93 -1.84 -3.47
C SER A 152 -1.80 -0.61 -2.58
N MET A 153 -1.40 -0.78 -1.31
CA MET A 153 -1.14 0.32 -0.39
C MET A 153 0.07 1.15 -0.83
N GLN A 154 1.19 0.49 -1.19
CA GLN A 154 2.39 1.20 -1.65
C GLN A 154 2.14 2.03 -2.93
N LYS A 155 1.28 1.55 -3.84
CA LYS A 155 0.89 2.31 -5.05
C LYS A 155 0.06 3.56 -4.76
N GLN A 156 -0.59 3.63 -3.60
CA GLN A 156 -1.45 4.75 -3.22
C GLN A 156 -0.75 5.76 -2.31
N ALA A 157 0.35 5.36 -1.66
CA ALA A 157 1.07 6.21 -0.73
C ALA A 157 2.03 7.17 -1.48
N PRO A 158 1.99 8.49 -1.20
CA PRO A 158 2.91 9.45 -1.82
C PRO A 158 4.37 9.25 -1.41
N VAL A 159 4.59 8.76 -0.19
CA VAL A 159 5.88 8.34 0.36
C VAL A 159 5.77 6.85 0.66
N PRO A 160 6.78 6.02 0.34
CA PRO A 160 6.74 4.60 0.65
C PRO A 160 6.42 4.33 2.12
N LEU A 161 5.45 3.45 2.37
CA LEU A 161 4.96 3.15 3.71
C LEU A 161 5.93 2.26 4.48
N PHE A 162 5.99 2.48 5.79
CA PHE A 162 6.29 1.41 6.73
C PHE A 162 5.09 0.47 6.81
N ILE A 163 5.27 -0.77 6.37
CA ILE A 163 4.28 -1.84 6.52
C ILE A 163 4.79 -2.73 7.64
N THR A 164 4.16 -2.59 8.80
CA THR A 164 4.62 -3.09 10.09
C THR A 164 3.79 -4.29 10.55
N THR A 165 4.33 -5.07 11.49
CA THR A 165 3.60 -6.15 12.19
C THR A 165 4.33 -6.50 13.49
N ASP A 166 3.67 -7.28 14.34
CA ASP A 166 4.25 -7.89 15.54
C ASP A 166 4.49 -9.38 15.28
N PHE A 167 5.68 -9.69 14.75
CA PHE A 167 6.07 -11.04 14.33
C PHE A 167 7.24 -11.58 15.17
N GLU A 168 7.03 -11.59 16.49
CA GLU A 168 7.95 -12.02 17.54
C GLU A 168 8.14 -13.56 17.52
N GLY A 169 7.06 -14.28 17.81
CA GLY A 169 7.03 -15.72 18.01
C GLY A 169 6.18 -16.11 19.23
N GLY A 170 5.87 -17.41 19.37
CA GLY A 170 5.04 -17.90 20.45
C GLY A 170 3.65 -17.24 20.51
N VAL A 171 3.37 -16.50 21.58
CA VAL A 171 2.04 -15.93 21.84
C VAL A 171 1.77 -14.66 21.01
N VAL A 172 2.80 -13.88 20.68
CA VAL A 172 2.68 -12.73 19.77
C VAL A 172 3.28 -13.14 18.42
N ASN A 173 2.43 -13.65 17.55
CA ASN A 173 2.83 -14.13 16.23
C ASN A 173 1.67 -13.83 15.28
N GLU A 174 1.59 -12.57 14.86
CA GLU A 174 0.44 -12.05 14.12
C GLU A 174 0.22 -12.80 12.81
N LEU A 175 1.29 -13.25 12.14
CA LEU A 175 1.18 -13.93 10.85
C LEU A 175 1.09 -15.46 10.94
N ARG A 176 0.92 -16.04 12.13
CA ARG A 176 0.93 -17.51 12.36
C ARG A 176 0.04 -18.31 11.41
N GLN A 177 -1.11 -17.78 11.01
CA GLN A 177 -2.05 -18.49 10.13
C GLN A 177 -1.53 -18.64 8.69
N ILE A 178 -0.61 -17.78 8.25
CA ILE A 178 -0.08 -17.75 6.88
C ILE A 178 1.42 -18.09 6.80
N THR A 179 2.13 -18.10 7.93
CA THR A 179 3.55 -18.47 8.05
C THR A 179 3.80 -19.71 8.89
N GLY A 180 2.86 -20.13 9.72
CA GLY A 180 3.05 -21.15 10.74
C GLY A 180 3.58 -20.61 12.07
N GLU A 181 3.68 -21.50 13.06
CA GLU A 181 4.18 -21.15 14.38
C GLU A 181 5.68 -20.86 14.38
N ARG A 182 6.08 -19.92 15.24
CA ARG A 182 7.47 -19.52 15.45
C ARG A 182 7.84 -19.69 16.91
N THR A 183 9.09 -20.06 17.16
CA THR A 183 9.62 -20.23 18.50
C THR A 183 9.61 -18.89 19.26
N SER A 184 9.18 -18.89 20.53
CA SER A 184 9.20 -17.68 21.37
C SER A 184 10.63 -17.23 21.72
N GLU A 185 10.82 -15.93 21.98
CA GLU A 185 12.10 -15.39 22.44
C GLU A 185 12.59 -16.04 23.72
N GLN A 186 11.69 -16.38 24.66
CA GLN A 186 12.06 -17.10 25.89
C GLN A 186 12.71 -18.46 25.57
N THR A 187 12.14 -19.20 24.61
CA THR A 187 12.67 -20.51 24.20
C THR A 187 13.99 -20.35 23.44
N ILE A 188 14.11 -19.33 22.58
CA ILE A 188 15.36 -18.99 21.90
C ILE A 188 16.43 -18.63 22.93
N GLY A 189 16.11 -17.79 23.91
CA GLY A 189 17.02 -17.34 24.98
C GLY A 189 17.50 -18.49 25.86
N ALA A 190 16.64 -19.48 26.14
CA ALA A 190 17.00 -20.68 26.89
C ALA A 190 18.12 -21.50 26.22
N SER A 191 18.36 -21.33 24.92
CA SER A 191 19.50 -21.96 24.23
C SER A 191 20.87 -21.39 24.66
N GLY A 192 20.91 -20.16 25.20
CA GLY A 192 22.16 -19.46 25.53
C GLY A 192 23.06 -19.14 24.33
N ASN A 193 22.59 -19.33 23.09
CA ASN A 193 23.39 -19.22 21.88
C ASN A 193 22.89 -18.07 20.97
N PRO A 194 23.64 -16.97 20.83
CA PRO A 194 23.26 -15.83 19.97
C PRO A 194 23.03 -16.19 18.51
N THR A 195 23.68 -17.24 17.99
CA THR A 195 23.49 -17.70 16.60
C THR A 195 22.08 -18.23 16.38
N VAL A 196 21.44 -18.83 17.40
CA VAL A 196 20.04 -19.28 17.32
C VAL A 196 19.11 -18.07 17.17
N ALA A 197 19.34 -17.01 17.95
CA ALA A 197 18.58 -15.76 17.84
C ALA A 197 18.78 -15.08 16.49
N TYR A 198 20.03 -15.00 16.00
CA TYR A 198 20.34 -14.47 14.68
C TYR A 198 19.58 -15.20 13.57
N ASN A 199 19.62 -16.54 13.57
CA ASN A 199 18.94 -17.35 12.56
C ASN A 199 17.41 -17.19 12.62
N ALA A 200 16.83 -17.11 13.83
CA ALA A 200 15.40 -16.88 14.00
C ALA A 200 14.98 -15.51 13.44
N GLY A 201 15.74 -14.45 13.73
CA GLY A 201 15.51 -13.11 13.19
C GLY A 201 15.67 -13.05 11.67
N HIS A 202 16.72 -13.68 11.13
CA HIS A 202 16.95 -13.76 9.69
C HIS A 202 15.80 -14.48 8.96
N SER A 203 15.32 -15.60 9.51
CA SER A 203 14.16 -16.31 8.96
C SER A 203 12.89 -15.45 9.00
N ALA A 204 12.65 -14.70 10.08
CA ALA A 204 11.51 -13.78 10.16
C ALA A 204 11.60 -12.69 9.08
N ALA A 205 12.76 -12.06 8.94
CA ALA A 205 12.97 -11.02 7.95
C ALA A 205 12.75 -11.54 6.52
N ALA A 206 13.17 -12.78 6.22
CA ALA A 206 12.92 -13.41 4.93
C ALA A 206 11.41 -13.62 4.67
N ASP A 207 10.66 -14.12 5.65
CA ASP A 207 9.21 -14.26 5.53
C ASP A 207 8.51 -12.92 5.30
N LEU A 208 8.84 -11.91 6.11
CA LEU A 208 8.24 -10.58 6.04
C LEU A 208 8.54 -9.88 4.71
N THR A 209 9.79 -9.94 4.26
CA THR A 209 10.21 -9.38 2.96
C THR A 209 9.43 -10.02 1.81
N ASN A 210 9.26 -11.35 1.84
CA ASN A 210 8.49 -12.07 0.82
C ASN A 210 6.99 -11.73 0.84
N LEU A 211 6.46 -11.24 1.96
CA LEU A 211 5.09 -10.77 2.11
C LEU A 211 4.94 -9.27 1.80
N GLY A 212 6.05 -8.54 1.60
CA GLY A 212 6.06 -7.11 1.33
C GLY A 212 5.99 -6.22 2.58
N LEU A 213 6.30 -6.77 3.75
CA LEU A 213 6.48 -6.01 4.99
C LEU A 213 7.95 -5.57 5.11
N ASN A 214 8.18 -4.43 5.74
CA ASN A 214 9.52 -3.83 5.82
C ASN A 214 9.92 -3.38 7.23
N VAL A 215 9.03 -3.51 8.21
CA VAL A 215 9.29 -3.26 9.63
C VAL A 215 8.64 -4.36 10.45
N ASN A 216 9.35 -4.82 11.48
CA ASN A 216 8.82 -5.70 12.50
C ASN A 216 9.11 -5.07 13.85
N PHE A 217 8.14 -4.99 14.75
CA PHE A 217 8.35 -4.45 16.10
C PHE A 217 8.92 -5.52 17.05
N MET A 218 9.95 -6.19 16.57
CA MET A 218 10.76 -7.17 17.32
C MET A 218 12.24 -6.78 17.19
N PRO A 219 13.14 -7.29 18.06
CA PRO A 219 12.88 -8.21 19.16
C PRO A 219 12.36 -7.49 20.41
N ILE A 220 11.68 -8.24 21.28
CA ILE A 220 11.47 -7.82 22.66
C ILE A 220 12.81 -7.95 23.41
N VAL A 221 13.24 -6.84 24.01
CA VAL A 221 14.48 -6.75 24.80
C VAL A 221 14.22 -6.57 26.30
N ASP A 222 12.97 -6.76 26.72
CA ASP A 222 12.60 -6.77 28.12
C ASP A 222 13.20 -7.97 28.85
N VAL A 223 13.56 -7.77 30.12
CA VAL A 223 14.10 -8.84 30.98
C VAL A 223 13.00 -9.32 31.92
N LEU A 224 12.51 -10.54 31.70
CA LEU A 224 11.45 -11.17 32.50
C LEU A 224 11.96 -11.50 33.91
N THR A 225 11.83 -10.55 34.84
CA THR A 225 12.25 -10.68 36.26
C THR A 225 11.10 -10.52 37.25
N ASN A 226 9.89 -10.20 36.79
CA ASN A 226 8.71 -9.90 37.60
C ASN A 226 7.41 -10.40 36.96
#